data_AF-A0A6P7SXK6-F1
#
_entry.id   AF-A0A6P7SXK6-F1
#
_cell.length_a   1.000
_cell.length_b   1.000
_cell.length_c   1.000
_cell.angle_alpha   90.00
_cell.angle_beta   90.00
_cell.angle_gamma   90.00
#
_symmetry.space_group_name_H-M   'P 1'
#
loop_
_entity.id
_entity.type
_entity.pdbx_description
1 polymer ?
#
loop_
_entity_poly.entity_id
_entity_poly.type
_entity_poly.pdbx_seq_one_letter_code
_entity_poly.pdbx_strand_id
1 'polypeptide(L)'
;MANSDSSLIDMKYKQNIDERIETAKTLKNEGNEFYKEKKYRQATGKYHRALLQLKLNMDNVCRPLTDCLQQSPDSFPSYNVPVDYRQTISAIQADCYNNLAACLLHKEDTNYDRIIEYCDLVLAIYPENLKAAFRKCMALYHMKKYEEALEDLQSLSHKHPEDLAIKRYIKLCEAEVRKHNRSIKKTYQEMFNEMNKHSKEVNAVH
;
A
#
# COMPACT_ATOMS: atom_id res chain seq x y z
N MET A 1 11.92 28.44 -41.38
CA MET A 1 10.46 28.27 -41.12
C MET A 1 10.12 27.03 -40.28
N ALA A 2 11.07 26.15 -39.90
CA ALA A 2 10.78 24.93 -39.13
C ALA A 2 10.73 25.09 -37.59
N ASN A 3 11.11 26.25 -37.04
CA ASN A 3 11.23 26.44 -35.58
C ASN A 3 9.93 26.90 -34.89
N SER A 4 8.93 27.38 -35.64
CA SER A 4 7.64 27.84 -35.09
C SER A 4 6.64 26.71 -34.86
N ASP A 5 6.71 25.63 -35.66
CA ASP A 5 5.78 24.49 -35.52
C ASP A 5 6.17 23.58 -34.36
N SER A 6 7.47 23.41 -34.08
CA SER A 6 7.95 22.61 -32.95
C SER A 6 7.58 23.22 -31.58
N SER A 7 7.53 24.56 -31.47
CA SER A 7 7.17 25.23 -30.22
C SER A 7 5.66 25.24 -29.96
N LEU A 8 4.84 25.31 -31.01
CA LEU A 8 3.39 25.16 -30.95
C LEU A 8 2.96 23.74 -30.55
N ILE A 9 3.66 22.71 -31.04
CA ILE A 9 3.42 21.31 -30.65
C ILE A 9 3.78 21.08 -29.18
N ASP A 10 4.92 21.60 -28.71
CA ASP A 10 5.32 21.50 -27.29
C ASP A 10 4.36 22.23 -26.35
N MET A 11 3.85 23.41 -26.76
CA MET A 11 2.87 24.18 -25.98
C MET A 11 1.53 23.46 -25.88
N LYS A 12 0.98 22.93 -27.00
CA LYS A 12 -0.26 22.14 -26.99
C LYS A 12 -0.12 20.86 -26.17
N TYR A 13 1.05 20.24 -26.20
CA TYR A 13 1.35 19.04 -25.42
C TYR A 13 1.36 19.34 -23.91
N LYS A 14 2.04 20.40 -23.47
CA LYS A 14 2.04 20.86 -22.07
C LYS A 14 0.62 21.20 -21.60
N GLN A 15 -0.15 21.93 -22.41
CA GLN A 15 -1.54 22.25 -22.12
C GLN A 15 -2.41 21.00 -21.93
N ASN A 16 -2.20 19.95 -22.74
CA ASN A 16 -2.91 18.68 -22.57
C ASN A 16 -2.55 17.97 -21.26
N ILE A 17 -1.26 18.00 -20.85
CA ILE A 17 -0.82 17.46 -19.56
C ILE A 17 -1.44 18.23 -18.40
N ASP A 18 -1.44 19.57 -18.48
CA ASP A 18 -2.02 20.44 -17.47
C ASP A 18 -3.51 20.15 -17.27
N GLU A 19 -4.27 20.05 -18.38
CA GLU A 19 -5.70 19.72 -18.35
C GLU A 19 -5.97 18.36 -17.68
N ARG A 20 -5.12 17.37 -17.95
CA ARG A 20 -5.23 16.03 -17.36
C ARG A 20 -4.89 16.01 -15.89
N ILE A 21 -3.83 16.72 -15.48
CA ILE A 21 -3.47 16.89 -14.08
C ILE A 21 -4.61 17.56 -13.33
N GLU A 22 -5.20 18.61 -13.91
CA GLU A 22 -6.31 19.31 -13.28
C GLU A 22 -7.56 18.42 -13.18
N THR A 23 -7.88 17.68 -14.25
CA THR A 23 -8.96 16.68 -14.23
C THR A 23 -8.71 15.59 -13.18
N ALA A 24 -7.47 15.14 -13.01
CA ALA A 24 -7.14 14.16 -11.97
C ALA A 24 -7.33 14.74 -10.56
N LYS A 25 -6.95 16.01 -10.32
CA LYS A 25 -7.18 16.69 -9.04
C LYS A 25 -8.67 16.86 -8.75
N THR A 26 -9.49 17.26 -9.72
CA THR A 26 -10.93 17.41 -9.51
C THR A 26 -11.57 16.07 -9.16
N LEU A 27 -11.25 15.01 -9.91
CA LEU A 27 -11.71 13.64 -9.60
C LEU A 27 -11.27 13.16 -8.22
N LYS A 28 -10.02 13.44 -7.82
CA LYS A 28 -9.53 13.14 -6.46
C LYS A 28 -10.38 13.86 -5.42
N ASN A 29 -10.64 15.15 -5.61
CA ASN A 29 -11.40 15.96 -4.65
C ASN A 29 -12.86 15.50 -4.55
N GLU A 30 -13.51 15.17 -5.67
CA GLU A 30 -14.85 14.56 -5.67
C GLU A 30 -14.85 13.22 -4.91
N GLY A 31 -13.79 12.40 -5.08
CA GLY A 31 -13.61 11.18 -4.30
C GLY A 31 -13.52 11.45 -2.80
N ASN A 32 -12.86 12.52 -2.38
CA ASN A 32 -12.76 12.92 -0.97
C ASN A 32 -14.13 13.31 -0.41
N GLU A 33 -14.96 14.02 -1.18
CA GLU A 33 -16.33 14.35 -0.75
C GLU A 33 -17.17 13.09 -0.58
N PHE A 34 -17.14 12.16 -1.53
CA PHE A 34 -17.82 10.87 -1.37
C PHE A 34 -17.30 10.06 -0.17
N TYR A 35 -16.00 10.16 0.14
CA TYR A 35 -15.42 9.51 1.31
C TYR A 35 -15.98 10.10 2.61
N LYS A 36 -16.10 11.43 2.72
CA LYS A 36 -16.73 12.10 3.86
C LYS A 36 -18.19 11.67 4.04
N GLU A 37 -18.91 11.49 2.94
CA GLU A 37 -20.28 10.96 2.92
C GLU A 37 -20.38 9.44 3.21
N LYS A 38 -19.26 8.76 3.49
CA LYS A 38 -19.16 7.29 3.67
C LYS A 38 -19.59 6.48 2.45
N LYS A 39 -19.67 7.09 1.26
CA LYS A 39 -19.95 6.43 -0.02
C LYS A 39 -18.68 5.85 -0.62
N TYR A 40 -18.05 4.90 0.07
CA TYR A 40 -16.71 4.39 -0.26
C TYR A 40 -16.60 3.77 -1.66
N ARG A 41 -17.67 3.13 -2.15
CA ARG A 41 -17.70 2.55 -3.51
C ARG A 41 -17.60 3.64 -4.59
N GLN A 42 -18.30 4.75 -4.41
CA GLN A 42 -18.25 5.89 -5.34
C GLN A 42 -16.90 6.60 -5.25
N ALA A 43 -16.39 6.82 -4.03
CA ALA A 43 -15.06 7.38 -3.80
C ALA A 43 -13.97 6.56 -4.52
N THR A 44 -13.99 5.23 -4.35
CA THR A 44 -13.07 4.30 -5.03
C THR A 44 -13.08 4.49 -6.55
N GLY A 45 -14.28 4.59 -7.15
CA GLY A 45 -14.43 4.82 -8.58
C GLY A 45 -13.80 6.13 -9.05
N LYS A 46 -13.95 7.21 -8.27
CA LYS A 46 -13.36 8.52 -8.58
C LYS A 46 -11.83 8.51 -8.48
N TYR A 47 -11.26 7.90 -7.44
CA TYR A 47 -9.80 7.77 -7.33
C TYR A 47 -9.19 6.94 -8.46
N HIS A 48 -9.82 5.81 -8.84
CA HIS A 48 -9.34 5.04 -10.00
C HIS A 48 -9.41 5.85 -11.29
N ARG A 49 -10.48 6.62 -11.53
CA ARG A 49 -10.57 7.50 -12.71
C ARG A 49 -9.48 8.57 -12.69
N ALA A 50 -9.17 9.16 -11.54
CA ALA A 50 -8.07 10.11 -11.41
C ALA A 50 -6.73 9.46 -11.79
N LEU A 51 -6.45 8.25 -11.29
CA LEU A 51 -5.25 7.50 -11.66
C LEU A 51 -5.19 7.17 -13.16
N LEU A 52 -6.32 6.83 -13.78
CA LEU A 52 -6.39 6.59 -15.24
C LEU A 52 -6.03 7.85 -16.03
N GLN A 53 -6.53 9.02 -15.63
CA GLN A 53 -6.17 10.30 -16.27
C GLN A 53 -4.65 10.55 -16.22
N LEU A 54 -3.98 10.11 -15.16
CA LEU A 54 -2.53 10.23 -15.02
C LEU A 54 -1.74 9.11 -15.72
N LYS A 55 -2.36 7.94 -15.92
CA LYS A 55 -1.71 6.73 -16.47
C LYS A 55 -1.75 6.62 -17.99
N LEU A 56 -2.75 7.21 -18.66
CA LEU A 56 -3.00 7.02 -20.10
C LEU A 56 -1.92 7.54 -21.08
N ASN A 57 -0.77 8.04 -20.59
CA ASN A 57 0.43 8.37 -21.41
C ASN A 57 1.72 7.74 -20.88
N MET A 58 1.63 6.88 -19.85
CA MET A 58 2.76 6.18 -19.24
C MET A 58 2.60 4.68 -19.54
N ASP A 59 2.77 4.30 -20.80
CA ASP A 59 2.97 2.91 -21.17
C ASP A 59 4.33 2.45 -20.64
N ASN A 60 4.40 2.13 -19.34
CA ASN A 60 5.36 1.19 -18.72
C ASN A 60 5.34 1.13 -17.17
N VAL A 61 4.20 1.31 -16.48
CA VAL A 61 4.12 0.88 -15.06
C VAL A 61 2.77 0.21 -14.75
N CYS A 62 2.57 -0.93 -15.40
CA CYS A 62 1.73 -2.02 -14.87
C CYS A 62 2.25 -3.36 -15.39
N ARG A 63 3.58 -3.54 -15.38
CA ARG A 63 4.13 -4.89 -15.33
C ARG A 63 4.51 -5.17 -13.88
N PRO A 64 4.20 -6.36 -13.34
CA PRO A 64 4.66 -6.75 -12.01
C PRO A 64 6.18 -6.53 -11.90
N LEU A 65 6.63 -6.18 -10.69
CA LEU A 65 8.00 -5.79 -10.34
C LEU A 65 9.11 -6.75 -10.82
N THR A 66 8.73 -7.94 -11.29
CA THR A 66 9.58 -9.00 -11.82
C THR A 66 10.08 -8.80 -13.27
N ASP A 67 9.48 -7.90 -14.07
CA ASP A 67 9.78 -7.82 -15.52
C ASP A 67 10.73 -6.66 -15.91
N CYS A 68 11.29 -5.93 -14.93
CA CYS A 68 12.17 -4.78 -15.19
C CYS A 68 13.62 -5.13 -15.59
N LEU A 69 14.01 -6.42 -15.58
CA LEU A 69 15.37 -6.86 -15.93
C LEU A 69 15.52 -7.39 -17.37
N GLN A 70 14.47 -7.33 -18.20
CA GLN A 70 14.50 -7.90 -19.55
C GLN A 70 13.88 -7.00 -20.62
N GLN A 71 14.39 -5.78 -20.83
CA GLN A 71 14.10 -5.06 -22.08
C GLN A 71 15.33 -4.34 -22.64
N SER A 72 15.61 -4.61 -23.91
CA SER A 72 16.57 -3.92 -24.78
C SER A 72 16.05 -2.54 -25.21
N PRO A 73 16.93 -1.58 -25.56
CA PRO A 73 16.60 -0.14 -25.58
C PRO A 73 15.70 0.37 -26.73
N ASP A 74 15.31 -0.46 -27.70
CA ASP A 74 14.89 0.05 -29.02
C ASP A 74 13.43 -0.25 -29.40
N SER A 75 12.45 0.13 -28.57
CA SER A 75 11.05 0.18 -29.04
C SER A 75 10.24 1.33 -28.44
N PHE A 76 9.81 2.22 -29.36
CA PHE A 76 8.90 3.37 -29.21
C PHE A 76 9.47 4.65 -28.57
N PRO A 77 9.15 5.84 -29.11
CA PRO A 77 9.53 7.10 -28.48
C PRO A 77 8.74 7.24 -27.17
N SER A 78 9.37 6.83 -26.07
CA SER A 78 8.99 7.19 -24.71
C SER A 78 9.06 8.72 -24.62
N TYR A 79 7.94 9.38 -24.88
CA TYR A 79 7.79 10.82 -24.64
C TYR A 79 7.83 11.03 -23.13
N ASN A 80 9.04 11.29 -22.63
CA ASN A 80 9.31 11.57 -21.23
C ASN A 80 8.44 12.76 -20.78
N VAL A 81 7.49 12.52 -19.87
CA VAL A 81 6.81 13.59 -19.15
C VAL A 81 7.87 14.56 -18.60
N PRO A 82 7.74 15.88 -18.84
CA PRO A 82 8.72 16.84 -18.38
C PRO A 82 8.92 16.71 -16.87
N VAL A 83 10.16 16.85 -16.42
CA VAL A 83 10.57 16.57 -15.02
C VAL A 83 9.69 17.34 -14.02
N ASP A 84 9.30 18.56 -14.37
CA ASP A 84 8.45 19.44 -13.56
C ASP A 84 7.08 18.84 -13.23
N TYR A 85 6.51 18.03 -14.13
CA TYR A 85 5.20 17.39 -13.93
C TYR A 85 5.29 16.08 -13.17
N ARG A 86 6.45 15.40 -13.20
CA ARG A 86 6.60 14.08 -12.58
C ARG A 86 6.28 14.13 -11.09
N GLN A 87 6.84 15.11 -10.39
CA GLN A 87 6.59 15.27 -8.95
C GLN A 87 5.11 15.52 -8.66
N THR A 88 4.45 16.39 -9.43
CA THR A 88 3.02 16.67 -9.30
C THR A 88 2.16 15.43 -9.54
N ILE A 89 2.47 14.66 -10.59
CA ILE A 89 1.76 13.42 -10.92
C ILE A 89 1.97 12.38 -9.81
N SER A 90 3.20 12.16 -9.36
CA SER A 90 3.51 11.25 -8.27
C SER A 90 2.81 11.65 -6.97
N ALA A 91 2.71 12.95 -6.67
CA ALA A 91 1.99 13.45 -5.51
C ALA A 91 0.49 13.09 -5.57
N ILE A 92 -0.15 13.33 -6.72
CA ILE A 92 -1.58 13.02 -6.90
C ILE A 92 -1.80 11.49 -6.87
N GLN A 93 -0.90 10.72 -7.47
CA GLN A 93 -0.95 9.26 -7.43
C GLN A 93 -0.87 8.75 -5.99
N ALA A 94 0.09 9.24 -5.21
CA ALA A 94 0.23 8.89 -3.80
C ALA A 94 -1.03 9.23 -3.00
N ASP A 95 -1.61 10.41 -3.18
CA ASP A 95 -2.88 10.77 -2.53
C ASP A 95 -4.00 9.78 -2.90
N CYS A 96 -4.14 9.46 -4.19
CA CYS A 96 -5.16 8.53 -4.66
C CYS A 96 -4.98 7.13 -4.10
N TYR A 97 -3.76 6.58 -4.10
CA TYR A 97 -3.48 5.27 -3.50
C TYR A 97 -3.74 5.25 -2.00
N ASN A 98 -3.32 6.31 -1.29
CA ASN A 98 -3.57 6.44 0.14
C ASN A 98 -5.07 6.45 0.45
N ASN A 99 -5.87 7.17 -0.35
CA ASN A 99 -7.32 7.24 -0.18
C ASN A 99 -8.03 5.95 -0.62
N LEU A 100 -7.52 5.25 -1.62
CA LEU A 100 -7.99 3.92 -2.00
C LEU A 100 -7.77 2.90 -0.88
N ALA A 101 -6.57 2.88 -0.28
CA ALA A 101 -6.29 2.06 0.90
C ALA A 101 -7.28 2.36 2.04
N ALA A 102 -7.56 3.64 2.28
CA ALA A 102 -8.57 4.06 3.26
C ALA A 102 -9.97 3.52 2.94
N CYS A 103 -10.41 3.59 1.67
CA CYS A 103 -11.72 3.08 1.25
C CYS A 103 -11.82 1.56 1.40
N LEU A 104 -10.74 0.83 1.09
CA LEU A 104 -10.72 -0.62 1.16
C LEU A 104 -10.86 -1.12 2.60
N LEU A 105 -10.32 -0.41 3.59
CA LEU A 105 -10.47 -0.74 5.02
C LEU A 105 -11.93 -0.73 5.52
N HIS A 106 -12.85 -0.09 4.80
CA HIS A 106 -14.28 -0.05 5.17
C HIS A 106 -15.14 -1.06 4.40
N LYS A 107 -14.55 -1.93 3.58
CA LYS A 107 -15.30 -2.96 2.85
C LYS A 107 -15.50 -4.21 3.69
N GLU A 108 -16.62 -4.90 3.50
CA GLU A 108 -16.89 -6.20 4.14
C GLU A 108 -15.86 -7.25 3.68
N ASP A 109 -15.68 -7.41 2.38
CA ASP A 109 -14.65 -8.26 1.77
C ASP A 109 -13.33 -7.49 1.61
N THR A 110 -12.72 -7.09 2.73
CA THR A 110 -11.47 -6.34 2.70
C THR A 110 -10.31 -7.20 2.17
N ASN A 111 -9.76 -6.80 1.01
CA ASN A 111 -8.52 -7.37 0.49
C ASN A 111 -7.32 -6.62 1.11
N TYR A 112 -6.72 -7.22 2.13
CA TYR A 112 -5.61 -6.63 2.88
C TYR A 112 -4.30 -6.59 2.09
N ASP A 113 -4.03 -7.58 1.22
CA ASP A 113 -2.88 -7.56 0.32
C ASP A 113 -2.86 -6.30 -0.54
N ARG A 114 -4.01 -5.97 -1.14
CA ARG A 114 -4.15 -4.77 -1.96
C ARG A 114 -3.99 -3.46 -1.18
N ILE A 115 -4.37 -3.45 0.10
CA ILE A 115 -4.13 -2.30 0.97
C ILE A 115 -2.64 -2.11 1.19
N ILE A 116 -1.91 -3.20 1.47
CA ILE A 116 -0.46 -3.18 1.65
C ILE A 116 0.21 -2.67 0.37
N GLU A 117 -0.15 -3.22 -0.80
CA GLU A 117 0.36 -2.76 -2.10
C GLU A 117 0.18 -1.25 -2.31
N TYR A 118 -1.03 -0.74 -2.04
CA TYR A 118 -1.30 0.70 -2.16
C TYR A 118 -0.52 1.52 -1.15
N CYS A 119 -0.34 1.04 0.08
CA CYS A 119 0.45 1.75 1.08
C CYS A 119 1.94 1.76 0.71
N ASP A 120 2.48 0.66 0.20
CA ASP A 120 3.86 0.56 -0.24
C ASP A 120 4.14 1.50 -1.43
N LEU A 121 3.21 1.62 -2.39
CA LEU A 121 3.30 2.60 -3.47
C LEU A 121 3.37 4.05 -2.94
N VAL A 122 2.63 4.36 -1.88
CA VAL A 122 2.67 5.69 -1.25
C VAL A 122 3.99 5.89 -0.51
N LEU A 123 4.45 4.89 0.24
CA LEU A 123 5.68 4.97 1.03
C LEU A 123 6.93 5.03 0.14
N ALA A 124 6.89 4.46 -1.07
CA ALA A 124 7.95 4.61 -2.06
C ALA A 124 8.13 6.08 -2.51
N ILE A 125 7.05 6.88 -2.50
CA ILE A 125 7.07 8.30 -2.88
C ILE A 125 7.28 9.18 -1.64
N TYR A 126 6.59 8.85 -0.54
CA TYR A 126 6.60 9.57 0.73
C TYR A 126 6.86 8.61 1.90
N PRO A 127 8.14 8.29 2.20
CA PRO A 127 8.50 7.32 3.23
C PRO A 127 7.99 7.67 4.64
N GLU A 128 7.82 8.97 4.91
CA GLU A 128 7.37 9.49 6.20
C GLU A 128 5.83 9.67 6.27
N ASN A 129 5.07 9.09 5.34
CA ASN A 129 3.61 9.20 5.34
C ASN A 129 2.97 8.33 6.44
N LEU A 130 2.71 8.96 7.60
CA LEU A 130 2.11 8.30 8.77
C LEU A 130 0.81 7.55 8.44
N LYS A 131 -0.07 8.15 7.62
CA LYS A 131 -1.38 7.53 7.28
C LYS A 131 -1.19 6.24 6.49
N ALA A 132 -0.30 6.23 5.51
CA ALA A 132 -0.03 5.04 4.71
C ALA A 132 0.66 3.95 5.55
N ALA A 133 1.69 4.30 6.32
CA ALA A 133 2.38 3.36 7.18
C ALA A 133 1.44 2.73 8.23
N PHE A 134 0.61 3.54 8.88
CA PHE A 134 -0.35 3.02 9.86
C PHE A 134 -1.42 2.12 9.22
N ARG A 135 -1.93 2.47 8.04
CA ARG A 135 -2.89 1.63 7.30
C ARG A 135 -2.27 0.29 6.88
N LYS A 136 -1.00 0.27 6.48
CA LYS A 136 -0.24 -0.97 6.23
C LYS A 136 -0.17 -1.84 7.49
N CYS A 137 0.18 -1.26 8.64
CA CYS A 137 0.21 -1.98 9.92
C CYS A 137 -1.15 -2.59 10.28
N MET A 138 -2.24 -1.85 10.07
CA MET A 138 -3.60 -2.37 10.27
C MET A 138 -3.87 -3.57 9.37
N ALA A 139 -3.50 -3.49 8.08
CA ALA A 139 -3.68 -4.60 7.16
C ALA A 139 -2.85 -5.84 7.54
N LEU A 140 -1.58 -5.65 7.92
CA LEU A 140 -0.70 -6.73 8.41
C LEU A 140 -1.28 -7.42 9.66
N TYR A 141 -1.83 -6.64 10.60
CA TYR A 141 -2.52 -7.19 11.78
C TYR A 141 -3.69 -8.10 11.39
N HIS A 142 -4.55 -7.65 10.47
CA HIS A 142 -5.68 -8.46 10.01
C HIS A 142 -5.27 -9.70 9.21
N MET A 143 -4.11 -9.65 8.55
CA MET A 143 -3.47 -10.80 7.90
C MET A 143 -2.73 -11.74 8.86
N LYS A 144 -2.78 -11.47 10.17
CA LYS A 144 -2.09 -12.22 11.23
C LYS A 144 -0.56 -12.20 11.13
N LYS A 145 -0.01 -11.22 10.42
CA LYS A 145 1.44 -10.95 10.35
C LYS A 145 1.83 -10.02 11.51
N TYR A 146 1.70 -10.53 12.73
CA TYR A 146 1.75 -9.69 13.94
C TYR A 146 3.16 -9.18 14.24
N GLU A 147 4.19 -9.99 13.98
CA GLU A 147 5.59 -9.64 14.19
C GLU A 147 6.02 -8.51 13.26
N GLU A 148 5.74 -8.63 11.95
CA GLU A 148 6.01 -7.59 10.94
C GLU A 148 5.27 -6.29 11.29
N ALA A 149 4.00 -6.38 11.69
CA ALA A 149 3.23 -5.23 12.12
C ALA A 149 3.83 -4.56 13.38
N LEU A 150 4.38 -5.32 14.33
CA LEU A 150 4.95 -4.78 15.56
C LEU A 150 6.21 -3.96 15.29
N GLU A 151 7.09 -4.44 14.41
CA GLU A 151 8.32 -3.72 14.04
C GLU A 151 7.97 -2.34 13.45
N ASP A 152 7.06 -2.31 12.47
CA ASP A 152 6.60 -1.07 11.85
C ASP A 152 5.88 -0.14 12.86
N LEU A 153 4.99 -0.69 13.69
CA LEU A 153 4.26 0.09 14.71
C LEU A 153 5.18 0.67 15.79
N GLN A 154 6.23 -0.05 16.20
CA GLN A 154 7.21 0.45 17.16
C GLN A 154 8.02 1.61 16.58
N SER A 155 8.45 1.49 15.32
CA SER A 155 9.09 2.58 14.58
C SER A 155 8.18 3.82 14.50
N LEU A 156 6.90 3.62 14.15
CA LEU A 156 5.92 4.71 14.14
C LEU A 156 5.66 5.31 15.53
N SER A 157 5.60 4.49 16.57
CA SER A 157 5.42 4.94 17.95
C SER A 157 6.60 5.75 18.47
N HIS A 158 7.82 5.47 18.00
CA HIS A 158 8.99 6.26 18.35
C HIS A 158 8.91 7.67 17.74
N LYS A 159 8.47 7.76 16.48
CA LYS A 159 8.28 9.03 15.75
C LYS A 159 7.06 9.82 16.24
N HIS A 160 5.99 9.12 16.63
CA HIS A 160 4.70 9.70 17.00
C HIS A 160 4.21 9.12 18.34
N PRO A 161 4.87 9.47 19.47
CA PRO A 161 4.57 8.88 20.77
C PRO A 161 3.21 9.28 21.33
N GLU A 162 2.56 10.33 20.82
CA GLU A 162 1.24 10.79 21.27
C GLU A 162 0.07 10.01 20.63
N ASP A 163 0.31 9.27 19.55
CA ASP A 163 -0.76 8.60 18.82
C ASP A 163 -1.30 7.37 19.57
N LEU A 164 -2.51 7.51 20.11
CA LEU A 164 -3.19 6.47 20.87
C LEU A 164 -3.60 5.28 20.00
N ALA A 165 -3.85 5.48 18.70
CA ALA A 165 -4.23 4.40 17.79
C ALA A 165 -3.05 3.46 17.56
N ILE A 166 -1.84 4.00 17.39
CA ILE A 166 -0.60 3.22 17.24
C ILE A 166 -0.36 2.39 18.50
N LYS A 167 -0.39 3.02 19.69
CA LYS A 167 -0.24 2.31 20.97
C LYS A 167 -1.27 1.20 21.16
N ARG A 168 -2.51 1.43 20.73
CA ARG A 168 -3.57 0.42 20.78
C ARG A 168 -3.23 -0.78 19.90
N TYR A 169 -2.80 -0.57 18.66
CA TYR A 169 -2.44 -1.66 17.75
C TYR A 169 -1.22 -2.44 18.23
N ILE A 170 -0.21 -1.78 18.81
CA ILE A 170 0.92 -2.47 19.45
C ILE A 170 0.42 -3.45 20.51
N LYS A 171 -0.45 -3.00 21.43
CA LYS A 171 -1.00 -3.87 22.48
C LYS A 171 -1.80 -5.05 21.91
N LEU A 172 -2.54 -4.83 20.81
CA LEU A 172 -3.30 -5.89 20.14
C LEU A 172 -2.36 -6.94 19.51
N CYS A 173 -1.35 -6.50 18.76
CA CYS A 173 -0.37 -7.42 18.17
C CYS A 173 0.38 -8.20 19.25
N GLU A 174 0.87 -7.55 20.30
CA GLU A 174 1.55 -8.25 21.40
C GLU A 174 0.64 -9.27 22.11
N ALA A 175 -0.65 -8.98 22.23
CA ALA A 175 -1.62 -9.92 22.81
C ALA A 175 -1.76 -11.18 21.97
N GLU A 176 -1.86 -11.05 20.64
CA GLU A 176 -1.95 -12.19 19.72
C GLU A 176 -0.64 -12.98 19.66
N VAL A 177 0.52 -12.31 19.60
CA VAL A 177 1.84 -12.99 19.67
C VAL A 177 1.99 -13.77 20.97
N ARG A 178 1.66 -13.17 22.12
CA ARG A 178 1.70 -13.87 23.42
C ARG A 178 0.75 -15.06 23.44
N LYS A 179 -0.43 -14.95 22.84
CA LYS A 179 -1.40 -16.06 22.74
C LYS A 179 -0.88 -17.19 21.85
N HIS A 180 -0.29 -16.86 20.70
CA HIS A 180 0.32 -17.83 19.80
C HIS A 180 1.46 -18.59 20.47
N ASN A 181 2.39 -17.88 21.11
CA ASN A 181 3.51 -18.47 21.83
C ASN A 181 3.07 -19.36 23.01
N ARG A 182 2.02 -18.97 23.75
CA ARG A 182 1.43 -19.82 24.79
C ARG A 182 0.85 -21.10 24.23
N SER A 183 0.17 -21.02 23.09
CA SER A 183 -0.40 -22.20 22.42
C SER A 183 0.71 -23.15 21.99
N ILE A 184 1.74 -22.63 21.32
CA ILE A 184 2.92 -23.40 20.88
C ILE A 184 3.58 -24.10 22.07
N LYS A 185 3.86 -23.36 23.15
CA LYS A 185 4.50 -23.93 24.35
C LYS A 185 3.69 -25.07 24.94
N LYS A 186 2.36 -24.92 25.01
CA LYS A 186 1.46 -25.96 25.54
C LYS A 186 1.51 -27.22 24.67
N THR A 187 1.41 -27.07 23.34
CA THR A 187 1.49 -28.21 22.41
C THR A 187 2.82 -28.96 22.54
N TYR A 188 3.95 -28.25 22.64
CA TYR A 188 5.25 -28.90 22.84
C TYR A 188 5.35 -29.66 24.17
N GLN A 189 4.79 -29.11 25.26
CA GLN A 189 4.76 -29.78 26.55
C GLN A 189 3.94 -31.08 26.51
N GLU A 190 2.79 -31.05 25.84
CA GLU A 190 1.93 -32.23 25.64
C GLU A 190 2.67 -33.31 24.83
N MET A 191 3.26 -32.93 23.68
CA MET A 191 4.05 -33.87 22.86
C MET A 191 5.23 -34.49 23.62
N PHE A 192 5.94 -33.69 24.42
CA PHE A 192 7.06 -34.17 25.22
C PHE A 192 6.61 -35.16 26.31
N ASN A 193 5.48 -34.90 26.96
CA ASN A 193 4.92 -35.78 27.98
C ASN A 193 4.47 -37.12 27.38
N GLU A 194 3.85 -37.11 26.19
CA GLU A 194 3.47 -38.33 25.47
C GLU A 194 4.69 -39.17 25.07
N MET A 195 5.76 -38.55 24.56
CA MET A 195 7.02 -39.26 24.28
C MET A 195 7.61 -39.93 25.52
N ASN A 196 7.58 -39.25 26.66
CA ASN A 196 8.06 -39.79 27.92
C ASN A 196 7.19 -40.94 28.44
N LYS A 197 5.89 -40.94 28.12
CA LYS A 197 4.98 -42.03 28.46
C LYS A 197 5.26 -43.26 27.59
N HIS A 198 5.36 -43.09 26.28
CA HIS A 198 5.69 -44.18 25.35
C HIS A 198 7.06 -44.82 25.64
N SER A 199 8.10 -44.02 25.92
CA SER A 199 9.41 -44.57 26.27
C SER A 199 9.40 -45.39 27.55
N LYS A 200 8.61 -45.00 28.56
CA LYS A 200 8.41 -45.80 29.78
C LYS A 200 7.64 -47.08 29.51
N GLU A 201 6.61 -47.05 28.66
CA GLU A 201 5.82 -48.22 28.27
C GLU A 201 6.66 -49.25 27.49
N VAL A 202 7.49 -48.80 26.53
CA VAL A 202 8.40 -49.67 25.77
C VAL A 202 9.43 -50.34 26.68
N ASN A 203 10.03 -49.57 27.60
CA ASN A 203 11.03 -50.09 28.54
C ASN A 203 10.45 -51.00 29.62
N ALA A 204 9.14 -51.01 29.84
CA ALA A 204 8.48 -51.87 30.81
C ALA A 204 8.05 -53.24 30.23
N VAL A 205 8.14 -53.42 28.91
CA VAL A 205 7.75 -54.65 28.19
C VAL A 205 8.97 -55.51 27.79
N HIS A 206 10.19 -55.07 28.12
CA HIS A 206 11.44 -55.85 28.07
C HIS A 206 11.91 -56.18 29.49
#